data_AF-A0A1F5QBW9-F1
#
_entry.id   AF-A0A1F5QBW9-F1
#
_cell.length_a   1.000
_cell.length_b   1.000
_cell.length_c   1.000
_cell.angle_alpha   90.00
_cell.angle_beta   90.00
_cell.angle_gamma   90.00
#
_symmetry.space_group_name_H-M   'P 1'
#
loop_
_entity.id
_entity.type
_entity.pdbx_description
1 polymer ?
#
loop_
_entity_poly.entity_id
_entity_poly.type
_entity_poly.pdbx_seq_one_letter_code
_entity_poly.pdbx_strand_id
1 'polypeptide(L)'
;MRNKTANLAYFSLTIALVALQLLPAAVFAQNQNPSRADATPTGFEQVCNQVLVESQGIAGCINKIYLFSLGAGALIALLMLVLAGYRYMTAGGNAEQVQTAKDTFQTTFTGLIIIFVAFILLYVINPDLVQFKKLSLPTIRLP
;
A
#
# COMPACT_ATOMS: atom_id res chain seq x y z
N MET A 1 -39.66 -3.50 -21.97
CA MET A 1 -39.20 -4.36 -20.86
C MET A 1 -37.73 -4.80 -20.99
N ARG A 2 -36.85 -4.01 -21.65
CA ARG A 2 -35.48 -4.41 -22.02
C ARG A 2 -34.36 -3.89 -21.08
N ASN A 3 -34.70 -3.01 -20.13
CA ASN A 3 -33.72 -2.39 -19.22
C ASN A 3 -33.43 -3.22 -17.96
N LYS A 4 -34.38 -4.04 -17.49
CA LYS A 4 -34.21 -4.86 -16.28
C LYS A 4 -33.20 -5.99 -16.49
N THR A 5 -33.18 -6.61 -17.67
CA THR A 5 -32.22 -7.66 -18.02
C THR A 5 -30.81 -7.11 -18.25
N ALA A 6 -30.69 -5.89 -18.80
CA ALA A 6 -29.40 -5.21 -18.96
C ALA A 6 -28.79 -4.85 -17.61
N ASN A 7 -29.56 -4.30 -16.67
CA ASN A 7 -29.06 -3.95 -15.34
C ASN A 7 -28.68 -5.19 -14.50
N LEU A 8 -29.39 -6.30 -14.67
CA LEU A 8 -29.06 -7.58 -14.04
C LEU A 8 -27.75 -8.16 -14.60
N ALA A 9 -27.49 -7.99 -15.90
CA ALA A 9 -26.26 -8.42 -16.57
C ALA A 9 -25.04 -7.56 -16.18
N TYR A 10 -25.21 -6.24 -16.04
CA TYR A 10 -24.15 -5.37 -15.54
C TYR A 10 -23.81 -5.71 -14.07
N PHE A 11 -24.81 -6.02 -13.25
CA PHE A 11 -24.59 -6.40 -11.85
C PHE A 11 -23.81 -7.73 -11.73
N SER A 12 -24.17 -8.75 -12.51
CA SER A 12 -23.43 -10.01 -12.52
C SER A 12 -22.01 -9.87 -13.08
N LEU A 13 -21.80 -9.00 -14.09
CA LEU A 13 -20.48 -8.67 -14.62
C LEU A 13 -19.59 -8.01 -13.57
N THR A 14 -20.13 -7.07 -12.78
CA THR A 14 -19.37 -6.42 -11.70
C THR A 14 -19.01 -7.39 -10.57
N ILE A 15 -19.90 -8.32 -10.23
CA ILE A 15 -19.62 -9.35 -9.21
C ILE A 15 -18.52 -10.31 -9.70
N ALA A 16 -18.53 -10.70 -10.96
CA ALA A 16 -17.48 -11.52 -11.56
C ALA A 16 -16.12 -10.79 -11.62
N LEU A 17 -16.13 -9.49 -11.92
CA LEU A 17 -14.93 -8.66 -11.96
C LEU A 17 -14.33 -8.44 -10.55
N VAL A 18 -15.18 -8.27 -9.54
CA VAL A 18 -14.77 -8.13 -8.13
C VAL A 18 -14.28 -9.48 -7.56
N ALA A 19 -14.92 -10.60 -7.94
CA ALA A 19 -14.45 -11.94 -7.58
C ALA A 19 -13.07 -12.26 -8.19
N LEU A 20 -12.75 -11.72 -9.37
CA LEU A 20 -11.43 -11.83 -9.99
C LEU A 20 -10.35 -11.04 -9.22
N GLN A 21 -10.73 -9.92 -8.58
CA GLN A 21 -9.83 -9.12 -7.73
C GLN A 21 -9.59 -9.75 -6.35
N LEU A 22 -10.40 -10.76 -5.97
CA LEU A 22 -10.32 -11.51 -4.72
C LEU A 22 -9.56 -12.84 -4.86
N LEU A 23 -8.71 -12.98 -5.88
CA LEU A 23 -7.74 -14.08 -6.01
C LEU A 23 -6.33 -13.63 -5.56
N PRO A 24 -6.01 -13.62 -4.25
CA PRO A 24 -4.61 -13.64 -3.79
C PRO A 24 -3.87 -14.94 -4.12
N ALA A 25 -4.47 -15.89 -4.86
CA ALA A 25 -3.92 -17.23 -5.07
C ALA A 25 -2.71 -17.29 -6.01
N ALA A 26 -2.25 -16.17 -6.58
CA ALA A 26 -1.01 -16.11 -7.34
C ALA A 26 0.11 -15.32 -6.64
N VAL A 27 0.02 -15.10 -5.32
CA VAL A 27 1.21 -14.77 -4.51
C VAL A 27 2.01 -16.07 -4.29
N PHE A 28 2.59 -16.59 -5.36
CA PHE A 28 3.66 -17.59 -5.30
C PHE A 28 4.89 -17.00 -5.96
N ALA A 29 5.78 -16.44 -5.15
CA ALA A 29 7.16 -16.17 -5.55
C ALA A 29 8.09 -16.29 -4.33
N GLN A 30 8.28 -17.51 -3.82
CA GLN A 30 9.48 -17.86 -3.05
C GLN A 30 9.96 -19.27 -3.42
N ASN A 31 10.77 -19.34 -4.47
CA ASN A 31 11.83 -20.34 -4.57
C ASN A 31 13.15 -19.59 -4.32
N GLN A 32 13.63 -19.64 -3.08
CA GLN A 32 15.01 -19.27 -2.74
C GLN A 32 15.62 -20.41 -1.92
N ASN A 33 16.32 -21.27 -2.64
CA ASN A 33 17.60 -21.89 -2.32
C ASN A 33 17.96 -22.05 -0.80
N PRO A 34 18.08 -23.28 -0.28
CA PRO A 34 18.35 -23.53 1.13
C PRO A 34 19.84 -23.39 1.42
N SER A 35 20.27 -22.24 1.93
CA SER A 35 21.61 -22.11 2.54
C SER A 35 21.64 -20.99 3.59
N ARG A 36 20.73 -21.08 4.56
CA ARG A 36 20.90 -20.66 5.97
C ARG A 36 19.59 -20.95 6.72
N ALA A 37 19.58 -22.07 7.45
CA ALA A 37 18.62 -22.26 8.52
C ALA A 37 18.96 -21.27 9.64
N ASP A 38 18.09 -20.29 9.90
CA ASP A 38 17.41 -20.23 11.19
C ASP A 38 16.34 -19.13 11.18
N ALA A 39 15.17 -19.47 11.71
CA ALA A 39 13.92 -18.71 11.76
C ALA A 39 13.43 -18.19 10.40
N THR A 40 12.62 -18.99 9.68
CA THR A 40 11.66 -18.46 8.70
C THR A 40 10.61 -17.64 9.46
N PRO A 41 10.66 -16.30 9.47
CA PRO A 41 9.67 -15.51 10.17
C PRO A 41 8.46 -15.46 9.25
N THR A 42 7.42 -16.22 9.56
CA THR A 42 6.13 -16.12 8.86
C THR A 42 5.41 -14.87 9.36
N GLY A 43 5.71 -13.71 8.77
CA GLY A 43 5.01 -12.44 9.03
C GLY A 43 5.90 -11.19 9.03
N PHE A 44 5.35 -10.09 9.57
CA PHE A 44 5.97 -8.75 9.66
C PHE A 44 7.37 -8.71 10.30
N GLU A 45 7.85 -9.79 10.92
CA GLU A 45 9.23 -9.91 11.43
C GLU A 45 10.29 -9.68 10.35
N GLN A 46 10.04 -10.05 9.08
CA GLN A 46 11.00 -9.81 8.00
C GLN A 46 11.17 -8.34 7.61
N VAL A 47 10.26 -7.46 8.03
CA VAL A 47 10.35 -6.02 7.70
C VAL A 47 11.55 -5.38 8.41
N CYS A 48 11.99 -5.95 9.54
CA CYS A 48 13.02 -5.36 10.41
C CYS A 48 14.10 -6.33 10.90
N ASN A 49 13.96 -7.66 10.74
CA ASN A 49 14.88 -8.65 11.34
C ASN A 49 16.14 -8.98 10.50
N GLN A 50 16.46 -8.23 9.43
CA GLN A 50 17.72 -8.41 8.68
C GLN A 50 18.86 -7.47 9.14
N VAL A 51 18.70 -6.85 10.31
CA VAL A 51 19.54 -5.73 10.78
C VAL A 51 20.85 -6.16 11.46
N LEU A 52 21.13 -7.47 11.59
CA LEU A 52 22.37 -7.92 12.24
C LEU A 52 23.59 -8.11 11.30
N VAL A 53 23.45 -7.87 9.98
CA VAL A 53 24.53 -8.19 9.01
C VAL A 53 25.00 -6.99 8.17
N GLU A 54 24.25 -5.89 8.08
CA GLU A 54 24.73 -4.65 7.49
C GLU A 54 24.50 -3.49 8.43
N SER A 55 25.44 -2.54 8.47
CA SER A 55 25.49 -1.34 9.30
C SER A 55 24.38 -0.32 9.02
N GLN A 56 23.19 -0.76 8.63
CA GLN A 56 21.99 0.04 8.44
C GLN A 56 21.02 -0.34 9.56
N GLY A 57 21.17 0.31 10.72
CA GLY A 57 20.39 0.07 11.93
C GLY A 57 18.89 0.33 11.78
N ILE A 58 18.23 0.68 12.89
CA ILE A 58 16.78 0.98 13.02
C ILE A 58 16.20 1.81 11.85
N ALA A 59 17.01 2.70 11.27
CA ALA A 59 16.76 3.44 10.04
C ALA A 59 16.17 2.62 8.86
N GLY A 60 16.73 1.44 8.56
CA GLY A 60 16.29 0.63 7.42
C GLY A 60 14.91 0.00 7.62
N CYS A 61 14.63 -0.44 8.84
CA CYS A 61 13.31 -0.94 9.27
C CYS A 61 12.23 0.14 9.12
N ILE A 62 12.54 1.37 9.55
CA ILE A 62 11.61 2.51 9.44
C ILE A 62 11.25 2.79 7.99
N ASN A 63 12.23 2.82 7.07
CA ASN A 63 11.96 3.03 5.64
C ASN A 63 11.01 1.94 5.09
N LYS A 64 11.27 0.66 5.39
CA LYS A 64 10.45 -0.45 4.88
C LYS A 64 9.01 -0.39 5.37
N ILE A 65 8.80 -0.13 6.67
CA ILE A 65 7.45 0.07 7.24
C ILE A 65 6.76 1.26 6.58
N TYR A 66 7.51 2.34 6.36
CA TYR A 66 7.00 3.56 5.75
C TYR A 66 6.56 3.36 4.29
N LEU A 67 7.36 2.68 3.47
CA LEU A 67 6.99 2.34 2.09
C LEU A 67 5.75 1.42 2.04
N PHE A 68 5.66 0.48 2.97
CA PHE A 68 4.50 -0.41 3.07
C PHE A 68 3.22 0.37 3.45
N SER A 69 3.30 1.27 4.44
CA SER A 69 2.16 2.08 4.87
C SER A 69 1.72 3.08 3.80
N LEU A 70 2.65 3.64 3.03
CA LEU A 70 2.35 4.47 1.85
C LEU A 70 1.54 3.70 0.81
N GLY A 71 1.98 2.49 0.45
CA GLY A 71 1.29 1.66 -0.54
C GLY A 71 -0.09 1.21 -0.07
N ALA A 72 -0.19 0.71 1.17
CA ALA A 72 -1.45 0.29 1.76
C ALA A 72 -2.42 1.47 1.95
N GLY A 73 -1.93 2.60 2.46
CA GLY A 73 -2.70 3.82 2.67
C GLY A 73 -3.23 4.41 1.37
N ALA A 74 -2.42 4.45 0.32
CA ALA A 74 -2.84 4.93 -1.00
C ALA A 74 -3.95 4.05 -1.61
N LEU A 75 -3.85 2.73 -1.48
CA LEU A 75 -4.89 1.81 -1.94
C LEU A 75 -6.22 2.01 -1.19
N ILE A 76 -6.17 2.11 0.14
CA ILE A 76 -7.37 2.32 0.95
C ILE A 76 -8.00 3.68 0.64
N ALA A 77 -7.19 4.73 0.52
CA ALA A 77 -7.63 6.07 0.18
C ALA A 77 -8.32 6.09 -1.19
N LEU A 78 -7.76 5.41 -2.19
CA LEU A 78 -8.36 5.29 -3.52
C LEU A 78 -9.75 4.63 -3.46
N LEU A 79 -9.88 3.52 -2.71
CA LEU A 79 -11.16 2.83 -2.54
C LEU A 79 -12.21 3.71 -1.85
N MET A 80 -11.83 4.43 -0.78
CA MET A 80 -12.72 5.38 -0.11
C MET A 80 -13.14 6.53 -1.02
N LEU A 81 -12.22 7.05 -1.85
CA LEU A 81 -12.50 8.11 -2.81
C LEU A 81 -13.56 7.67 -3.83
N VAL A 82 -13.43 6.45 -4.36
CA VAL A 82 -14.40 5.88 -5.31
C VAL A 82 -15.77 5.70 -4.66
N LEU A 83 -15.83 5.16 -3.45
CA LEU A 83 -17.09 4.98 -2.71
C LEU A 83 -17.75 6.32 -2.37
N ALA A 84 -16.97 7.33 -1.98
CA ALA A 84 -17.45 8.68 -1.71
C ALA A 84 -17.99 9.35 -2.99
N GLY A 85 -17.27 9.20 -4.11
CA GLY A 85 -17.69 9.71 -5.41
C GLY A 85 -18.99 9.07 -5.90
N TYR A 86 -19.10 7.74 -5.77
CA TYR A 86 -20.34 7.04 -6.10
C TYR A 86 -21.52 7.55 -5.26
N ARG A 87 -21.34 7.64 -3.92
CA ARG A 87 -22.38 8.18 -3.01
C ARG A 87 -22.78 9.60 -3.36
N TYR A 88 -21.81 10.46 -3.72
CA TYR A 88 -22.07 11.84 -4.13
C TYR A 88 -22.94 11.90 -5.39
N MET A 89 -22.62 11.09 -6.40
CA MET A 89 -23.37 11.04 -7.67
C MET A 89 -24.77 10.46 -7.49
N THR A 90 -24.96 9.50 -6.58
CA THR A 90 -26.27 8.86 -6.34
C THR A 90 -27.16 9.59 -5.32
N ALA A 91 -26.69 10.67 -4.69
CA ALA A 91 -27.40 11.33 -3.60
C ALA A 91 -28.73 11.98 -4.02
N GLY A 92 -28.96 12.25 -5.32
CA GLY A 92 -30.28 12.56 -5.88
C GLY A 92 -31.02 13.75 -5.24
N GLY A 93 -30.30 14.67 -4.59
CA GLY A 93 -30.89 15.82 -3.87
C GLY A 93 -31.04 15.64 -2.36
N ASN A 94 -30.68 14.48 -1.79
CA ASN A 94 -30.60 14.31 -0.34
C ASN A 94 -29.34 15.03 0.21
N ALA A 95 -29.56 16.15 0.90
CA ALA A 95 -28.50 16.98 1.46
C ALA A 95 -27.59 16.23 2.46
N GLU A 96 -28.14 15.28 3.21
CA GLU A 96 -27.38 14.49 4.20
C GLU A 96 -26.35 13.57 3.52
N GLN A 97 -26.74 12.91 2.44
CA GLN A 97 -25.83 12.04 1.68
C GLN A 97 -24.76 12.84 0.94
N VAL A 98 -25.11 14.01 0.42
CA VAL A 98 -24.14 14.94 -0.18
C VAL A 98 -23.13 15.41 0.87
N GLN A 99 -23.59 15.75 2.08
CA GLN A 99 -22.72 16.18 3.17
C GLN A 99 -21.79 15.06 3.61
N THR A 100 -22.32 13.86 3.83
CA THR A 100 -21.54 12.68 4.22
C THR A 100 -20.44 12.34 3.20
N ALA A 101 -20.74 12.45 1.90
CA ALA A 101 -19.76 12.24 0.85
C ALA A 101 -18.64 13.30 0.90
N LYS A 102 -18.97 14.58 1.12
CA LYS A 102 -18.00 15.66 1.30
C LYS A 102 -17.10 15.45 2.52
N ASP A 103 -17.69 15.03 3.64
CA ASP A 103 -16.94 14.74 4.86
C ASP A 103 -15.98 13.55 4.64
N THR A 104 -16.42 12.55 3.87
CA THR A 104 -15.56 11.42 3.46
C THR A 104 -14.39 11.89 2.58
N PHE A 105 -14.61 12.84 1.67
CA PHE A 105 -13.51 13.44 0.91
C PHE A 105 -12.53 14.18 1.81
N GLN A 106 -13.02 15.03 2.72
CA GLN A 106 -12.15 15.79 3.62
C GLN A 106 -11.28 14.88 4.50
N THR A 107 -11.88 13.84 5.09
CA THR A 107 -11.16 12.87 5.92
C THR A 107 -10.14 12.07 5.11
N THR A 108 -10.49 11.63 3.90
CA THR A 108 -9.58 10.90 3.00
C THR A 108 -8.39 11.78 2.55
N PHE A 109 -8.66 13.03 2.16
CA PHE A 109 -7.62 13.99 1.78
C PHE A 109 -6.68 14.31 2.94
N THR A 110 -7.24 14.49 4.14
CA THR A 110 -6.43 14.75 5.35
C THR A 110 -5.50 13.56 5.65
N GLY A 111 -6.00 12.32 5.54
CA GLY A 111 -5.18 11.12 5.69
C GLY A 111 -4.05 11.04 4.66
N LEU A 112 -4.34 11.35 3.39
CA LEU A 112 -3.33 11.36 2.34
C LEU A 112 -2.26 12.44 2.56
N ILE A 113 -2.68 13.62 3.01
CA ILE A 113 -1.77 14.73 3.36
C ILE A 113 -0.84 14.31 4.51
N ILE A 114 -1.36 13.65 5.56
CA ILE A 114 -0.52 13.18 6.68
C ILE A 114 0.57 12.23 6.18
N ILE A 115 0.23 11.28 5.31
CA ILE A 115 1.20 10.35 4.73
C ILE A 115 2.25 11.12 3.90
N PHE A 116 1.81 12.09 3.10
CA PHE A 116 2.70 12.92 2.27
C PHE A 116 3.65 13.79 3.11
N VAL A 117 3.15 14.38 4.20
CA VAL A 117 3.95 15.17 5.15
C VAL A 117 4.99 14.27 5.82
N ALA A 118 4.62 13.05 6.21
CA ALA A 118 5.57 12.09 6.77
C ALA A 118 6.72 11.77 5.78
N PHE A 119 6.44 11.70 4.46
CA PHE A 119 7.47 11.47 3.44
C PHE A 119 8.49 12.61 3.43
N ILE A 120 7.96 13.84 3.37
CA ILE A 120 8.77 15.05 3.35
C ILE A 120 9.64 15.12 4.60
N LEU A 121 9.06 14.82 5.77
CA LEU A 121 9.76 14.89 7.05
C LEU A 121 10.94 13.90 7.10
N LEU A 122 10.73 12.65 6.65
CA LEU A 122 11.82 11.66 6.56
C LEU A 122 12.90 12.10 5.56
N TYR A 123 12.51 12.64 4.40
CA TYR A 123 13.42 13.11 3.37
C TYR A 123 14.27 14.31 3.84
N VAL A 124 13.67 15.22 4.61
CA VAL A 124 14.36 16.40 5.16
C VAL A 124 15.38 16.00 6.24
N ILE A 125 15.08 15.01 7.09
CA ILE A 125 16.01 14.58 8.13
C ILE A 125 17.23 13.89 7.53
N ASN A 126 17.03 12.91 6.63
CA ASN A 126 18.14 12.28 5.93
C ASN A 126 17.64 11.59 4.64
N PRO A 127 18.03 12.07 3.45
CA PRO A 127 17.59 11.48 2.19
C PRO A 127 18.17 10.09 1.93
N ASP A 128 19.27 9.71 2.60
CA ASP A 128 19.85 8.35 2.52
C ASP A 128 18.93 7.30 3.16
N LEU A 129 17.98 7.74 4.01
CA LEU A 129 16.90 6.90 4.50
C LEU A 129 15.85 6.60 3.44
N VAL A 130 15.93 7.21 2.25
CA VAL A 130 14.99 7.00 1.14
C VAL A 130 15.73 6.51 -0.11
N GLN A 131 16.98 6.91 -0.30
CA GLN A 131 17.83 6.50 -1.43
C GLN A 131 19.06 5.73 -0.95
N PHE A 132 19.00 4.40 -1.02
CA PHE A 132 20.12 3.54 -0.61
C PHE A 132 21.32 3.70 -1.55
N LYS A 133 22.37 4.38 -1.07
CA LYS A 133 23.68 4.37 -1.72
C LYS A 133 24.38 3.06 -1.37
N LYS A 134 24.53 2.15 -2.35
CA LYS A 134 25.23 0.88 -2.16
C LYS A 134 26.68 1.17 -1.76
N LEU A 135 27.10 0.69 -0.58
CA LEU A 135 28.49 0.70 -0.16
C LEU A 135 29.29 -0.22 -1.09
N SER A 136 29.97 0.36 -2.07
CA SER A 136 30.93 -0.35 -2.90
C SER A 136 32.18 -0.58 -2.05
N LEU A 137 32.27 -1.76 -1.45
CA LEU A 137 33.47 -2.15 -0.71
C LEU A 137 34.60 -2.41 -1.72
N PRO A 138 35.73 -1.71 -1.62
CA PRO A 138 36.89 -2.00 -2.46
C PRO A 138 37.31 -3.45 -2.20
N THR A 139 37.36 -4.24 -3.28
CA THR A 139 37.82 -5.63 -3.20
C THR A 139 39.32 -5.60 -2.87
N ILE A 140 39.66 -5.78 -1.59
CA ILE A 140 41.06 -5.93 -1.18
C ILE A 140 41.56 -7.26 -1.75
N ARG A 141 42.34 -7.17 -2.83
CA ARG A 141 43.11 -8.30 -3.36
C ARG A 141 44.28 -8.52 -2.40
N LEU A 142 44.13 -9.50 -1.51
CA LEU A 142 45.27 -10.05 -0.79
C LEU A 142 46.17 -10.83 -1.78
N PRO A 143 47.50 -10.69 -1.70
CA PRO A 143 48.46 -11.45 -2.51
C PRO A 143 48.46 -12.94 -2.17
#